data_AF-A0A0R2V5Q5-F1
#
_entry.id   AF-A0A0R2V5Q5-F1
#
_cell.length_a   1.000
_cell.length_b   1.000
_cell.length_c   1.000
_cell.angle_alpha   90.00
_cell.angle_beta   90.00
_cell.angle_gamma   90.00
#
_symmetry.space_group_name_H-M   'P 1'
#
loop_
_entity.id
_entity.type
_entity.pdbx_description
1 polymer ?
#
loop_
_entity_poly.entity_id
_entity_poly.type
_entity_poly.pdbx_seq_one_letter_code
_entity_poly.pdbx_strand_id
1 'polypeptide(L)'
;ISSNIHNNTSVLNLPSESKKIITLMQRYTEKLILFADLYVEEQLDMLCTFDFFRRSHIVIECMELIGLILEGSELDNAPLLRGKSLILSYLDILAENKIIVDTAMTGEQIKNKLYAERLSLLEKLKNR
;
A
#
# COMPACT_ATOMS: atom_id res chain seq x y z
N ILE A 1 -7.56 17.34 6.35
CA ILE A 1 -7.42 16.23 5.38
C ILE A 1 -8.16 14.99 5.85
N SER A 2 -7.74 14.37 6.97
CA SER A 2 -8.38 13.18 7.54
C SER A 2 -9.90 13.34 7.80
N SER A 3 -10.33 14.49 8.31
CA SER A 3 -11.75 14.82 8.56
C SER A 3 -12.62 14.84 7.31
N ASN A 4 -12.12 15.38 6.19
CA ASN A 4 -12.87 15.44 4.93
C ASN A 4 -13.04 14.06 4.30
N ILE A 5 -12.00 13.22 4.38
CA ILE A 5 -12.04 11.85 3.87
C ILE A 5 -13.05 11.02 4.66
N HIS A 6 -13.06 11.14 5.99
CA HIS A 6 -14.05 10.46 6.83
C HIS A 6 -15.49 10.90 6.50
N ASN A 7 -15.73 12.20 6.38
CA ASN A 7 -17.06 12.73 6.08
C ASN A 7 -17.57 12.26 4.70
N ASN A 8 -16.74 12.30 3.67
CA ASN A 8 -17.15 11.94 2.31
C ASN A 8 -17.37 10.44 2.11
N THR A 9 -16.72 9.60 2.90
CA THR A 9 -16.84 8.14 2.77
C THR A 9 -17.89 7.53 3.71
N SER A 10 -18.25 8.21 4.79
CA SER A 10 -19.27 7.73 5.74
C SER A 10 -20.69 7.69 5.16
N VAL A 11 -20.96 8.48 4.12
CA VAL A 11 -22.25 8.53 3.42
C VAL A 11 -22.43 7.44 2.34
N LEU A 12 -21.38 6.67 2.05
CA LEU A 12 -21.42 5.62 1.03
C LEU A 12 -22.04 4.34 1.60
N ASN A 13 -23.15 3.87 0.99
CA ASN A 13 -23.80 2.64 1.41
C ASN A 13 -23.14 1.42 0.73
N LEU A 14 -22.15 0.84 1.40
CA LEU A 14 -21.26 -0.17 0.81
C LEU A 14 -21.43 -1.57 1.44
N PRO A 15 -21.13 -2.66 0.68
CA PRO A 15 -21.00 -4.00 1.22
C PRO A 15 -19.98 -4.09 2.38
N SER A 16 -20.10 -5.10 3.24
CA SER A 16 -19.29 -5.23 4.47
C SER A 16 -17.78 -5.33 4.20
N GLU A 17 -17.38 -5.96 3.09
CA GLU A 17 -15.98 -6.05 2.67
C GLU A 17 -15.43 -4.68 2.26
N SER A 18 -16.19 -3.93 1.44
CA SER A 18 -15.86 -2.57 1.06
C SER A 18 -15.79 -1.64 2.27
N LYS A 19 -16.65 -1.81 3.29
CA LYS A 19 -16.58 -1.06 4.56
C LYS A 19 -15.27 -1.29 5.31
N LYS A 20 -14.74 -2.52 5.32
CA LYS A 20 -13.43 -2.83 5.94
C LYS A 20 -12.29 -2.13 5.20
N ILE A 21 -12.32 -2.12 3.86
CA ILE A 21 -11.33 -1.44 3.02
C ILE A 21 -11.38 0.07 3.26
N ILE A 22 -12.58 0.67 3.28
CA ILE A 22 -12.74 2.10 3.58
C ILE A 22 -12.24 2.43 4.99
N THR A 23 -12.53 1.59 5.99
CA THR A 23 -12.03 1.78 7.37
C THR A 23 -10.50 1.73 7.42
N LEU A 24 -9.88 0.79 6.69
CA LEU A 24 -8.43 0.70 6.56
C LEU A 24 -7.86 1.94 5.86
N MET A 25 -8.45 2.35 4.74
CA MET A 25 -8.05 3.55 4.01
C MET A 25 -8.12 4.78 4.90
N GLN A 26 -9.23 5.00 5.62
CA GLN A 26 -9.40 6.12 6.55
C GLN A 26 -8.33 6.10 7.67
N ARG A 27 -8.07 4.91 8.25
CA ARG A 27 -7.08 4.75 9.31
C ARG A 27 -5.66 5.06 8.84
N TYR A 28 -5.31 4.67 7.62
CA TYR A 28 -3.95 4.79 7.08
C TYR A 28 -3.81 5.90 6.03
N THR A 29 -4.77 6.81 5.93
CA THR A 29 -4.81 7.85 4.88
C THR A 29 -3.53 8.67 4.84
N GLU A 30 -3.06 9.18 5.98
CA GLU A 30 -1.84 10.00 6.04
C GLU A 30 -0.60 9.21 5.61
N LYS A 31 -0.50 7.96 6.06
CA LYS A 31 0.59 7.07 5.63
C LYS A 31 0.51 6.74 4.14
N LEU A 32 -0.67 6.56 3.57
CA LEU A 32 -0.87 6.35 2.13
C LEU A 32 -0.44 7.59 1.33
N ILE A 33 -0.79 8.80 1.79
CA ILE A 33 -0.36 10.06 1.15
C ILE A 33 1.15 10.20 1.19
N LEU A 34 1.77 9.89 2.33
CA LEU A 34 3.21 10.03 2.54
C LEU A 34 4.00 8.74 2.27
N PHE A 35 3.41 7.79 1.53
CA PHE A 35 3.96 6.43 1.39
C PHE A 35 5.43 6.44 0.95
N ALA A 36 5.77 7.26 -0.04
CA ALA A 36 7.13 7.36 -0.58
C ALA A 36 8.16 7.84 0.45
N ASP A 37 7.72 8.61 1.44
CA ASP A 37 8.58 9.28 2.43
C ASP A 37 8.79 8.42 3.69
N LEU A 38 8.02 7.34 3.85
CA LEU A 38 8.18 6.38 4.96
C LEU A 38 9.49 5.60 4.89
N TYR A 39 9.94 5.08 6.04
CA TYR A 39 11.00 4.07 6.09
C TYR A 39 10.58 2.81 5.31
N VAL A 40 11.54 2.09 4.75
CA VAL A 40 11.26 0.98 3.82
C VAL A 40 10.49 -0.15 4.51
N GLU A 41 10.80 -0.39 5.78
CA GLU A 41 10.09 -1.33 6.65
C GLU A 41 8.63 -0.89 6.84
N GLU A 42 8.39 0.39 7.11
CA GLU A 42 7.03 0.92 7.27
C GLU A 42 6.22 0.86 5.97
N GLN A 43 6.89 1.05 4.81
CA GLN A 43 6.27 0.86 3.50
C GLN A 43 5.82 -0.60 3.33
N LEU A 44 6.70 -1.56 3.60
CA LEU A 44 6.41 -2.98 3.47
C LEU A 44 5.32 -3.44 4.45
N ASP A 45 5.37 -2.98 5.69
CA ASP A 45 4.38 -3.29 6.72
C ASP A 45 3.00 -2.73 6.36
N MET A 46 2.95 -1.54 5.74
CA MET A 46 1.71 -1.00 5.22
C MET A 46 1.17 -1.87 4.08
N LEU A 47 2.01 -2.26 3.11
CA LEU A 47 1.59 -3.16 2.03
C LEU A 47 1.04 -4.49 2.58
N CYS A 48 1.69 -5.06 3.62
CA CYS A 48 1.19 -6.25 4.31
C CYS A 48 -0.18 -6.01 4.97
N THR A 49 -0.39 -4.85 5.58
CA THR A 49 -1.67 -4.46 6.21
C THR A 49 -2.82 -4.43 5.21
N PHE A 50 -2.55 -4.01 3.97
CA PHE A 50 -3.51 -4.01 2.86
C PHE A 50 -3.62 -5.34 2.11
N ASP A 51 -2.95 -6.39 2.58
CA ASP A 51 -2.92 -7.70 1.92
C ASP A 51 -2.41 -7.65 0.47
N PHE A 52 -1.49 -6.72 0.21
CA PHE A 52 -1.01 -6.33 -1.11
C PHE A 52 -0.52 -7.51 -1.96
N PHE A 53 0.22 -8.44 -1.37
CA PHE A 53 0.82 -9.56 -2.10
C PHE A 53 -0.20 -10.58 -2.63
N ARG A 54 -1.45 -10.53 -2.14
CA ARG A 54 -2.58 -11.30 -2.70
C ARG A 54 -3.50 -10.43 -3.55
N ARG A 55 -3.66 -9.16 -3.19
CA ARG A 55 -4.66 -8.24 -3.77
C ARG A 55 -4.08 -6.84 -3.91
N SER A 56 -3.08 -6.70 -4.78
CA SER A 56 -2.33 -5.46 -4.94
C SER A 56 -3.17 -4.28 -5.41
N HIS A 57 -4.22 -4.53 -6.20
CA HIS A 57 -5.14 -3.48 -6.67
C HIS A 57 -5.80 -2.68 -5.54
N ILE A 58 -6.04 -3.29 -4.37
CA ILE A 58 -6.73 -2.63 -3.26
C ILE A 58 -6.00 -1.37 -2.80
N VAL A 59 -4.66 -1.43 -2.61
CA VAL A 59 -3.90 -0.26 -2.16
C VAL A 59 -3.89 0.84 -3.24
N ILE A 60 -3.81 0.44 -4.51
CA ILE A 60 -3.82 1.36 -5.66
C ILE A 60 -5.16 2.09 -5.73
N GLU A 61 -6.27 1.36 -5.66
CA GLU A 61 -7.63 1.90 -5.65
C GLU A 61 -7.86 2.82 -4.45
N CYS A 62 -7.33 2.48 -3.26
CA CYS A 62 -7.37 3.37 -2.09
C CYS A 62 -6.64 4.69 -2.36
N MET A 63 -5.45 4.64 -2.98
CA MET A 63 -4.71 5.85 -3.34
C MET A 63 -5.43 6.67 -4.40
N GLU A 64 -6.08 6.03 -5.37
CA GLU A 64 -6.90 6.71 -6.39
C GLU A 64 -8.09 7.44 -5.75
N LEU A 65 -8.79 6.78 -4.82
CA LEU A 65 -9.91 7.39 -4.11
C LEU A 65 -9.46 8.59 -3.27
N ILE A 66 -8.32 8.48 -2.59
CA ILE A 66 -7.72 9.62 -1.88
C ILE A 66 -7.39 10.74 -2.87
N GLY A 67 -6.81 10.41 -4.03
CA GLY A 67 -6.48 11.37 -5.08
C GLY A 67 -7.69 12.17 -5.56
N LEU A 68 -8.79 11.49 -5.88
CA LEU A 68 -10.06 12.11 -6.28
C LEU A 68 -10.60 13.06 -5.20
N ILE A 69 -10.49 12.69 -3.93
CA ILE A 69 -10.91 13.55 -2.81
C ILE A 69 -10.02 14.79 -2.70
N LEU A 70 -8.70 14.65 -2.92
CA LEU A 70 -7.74 15.75 -2.84
C LEU A 70 -7.88 16.73 -4.01
N GLU A 71 -8.11 16.24 -5.23
CA GLU A 71 -8.35 17.06 -6.42
C GLU A 71 -9.53 18.04 -6.22
N GLY A 72 -10.56 17.61 -5.48
CA GLY A 72 -11.70 18.47 -5.11
C GLY A 72 -11.41 19.50 -4.00
N SER A 73 -10.17 19.59 -3.50
CA SER A 73 -9.83 20.37 -2.30
C SER A 73 -8.62 21.32 -2.42
N GLU A 74 -8.09 21.53 -3.63
CA GLU A 74 -6.87 22.35 -3.91
C GLU A 74 -5.60 21.91 -3.14
N LEU A 75 -5.59 20.71 -2.57
CA LEU A 75 -4.46 20.20 -1.80
C LEU A 75 -3.42 19.55 -2.72
N ASP A 76 -2.13 19.69 -2.36
CA ASP A 76 -1.02 19.05 -3.07
C ASP A 76 -1.16 17.52 -3.03
N ASN A 77 -1.26 16.91 -4.22
CA ASN A 77 -1.35 15.46 -4.39
C ASN A 77 -0.01 14.84 -4.82
N ALA A 78 1.06 15.62 -4.95
CA ALA A 78 2.36 15.13 -5.41
C ALA A 78 2.93 14.00 -4.53
N PRO A 79 2.87 14.05 -3.18
CA PRO A 79 3.34 12.95 -2.33
C PRO A 79 2.59 11.63 -2.61
N LEU A 80 1.28 11.72 -2.78
CA LEU A 80 0.42 10.58 -3.09
C LEU A 80 0.78 9.96 -4.45
N LEU A 81 0.98 10.81 -5.47
CA LEU A 81 1.37 10.36 -6.82
C LEU A 81 2.75 9.68 -6.81
N ARG A 82 3.73 10.22 -6.06
CA ARG A 82 5.04 9.57 -5.86
C ARG A 82 4.88 8.20 -5.21
N GLY A 83 4.07 8.11 -4.15
CA GLY A 83 3.77 6.86 -3.48
C GLY A 83 3.15 5.82 -4.42
N LYS A 84 2.16 6.23 -5.23
CA LYS A 84 1.51 5.35 -6.21
C LYS A 84 2.51 4.84 -7.24
N SER A 85 3.35 5.72 -7.78
CA SER A 85 4.41 5.36 -8.74
C SER A 85 5.40 4.36 -8.16
N LEU A 86 5.78 4.52 -6.89
CA LEU A 86 6.66 3.59 -6.19
C LEU A 86 6.02 2.21 -6.05
N ILE A 87 4.74 2.13 -5.66
CA ILE A 87 4.01 0.86 -5.53
C ILE A 87 3.91 0.13 -6.88
N LEU A 88 3.61 0.86 -7.96
CA LEU A 88 3.55 0.28 -9.31
C LEU A 88 4.91 -0.27 -9.75
N SER A 89 5.99 0.51 -9.55
CA SER A 89 7.35 0.06 -9.86
C SER A 89 7.76 -1.16 -9.02
N TYR A 90 7.29 -1.24 -7.78
CA TYR A 90 7.53 -2.39 -6.92
C TYR A 90 6.77 -3.64 -7.39
N LEU A 91 5.55 -3.50 -7.91
CA LEU A 91 4.83 -4.61 -8.53
C LEU A 91 5.58 -5.19 -9.72
N ASP A 92 6.13 -4.33 -10.57
CA ASP A 92 6.92 -4.76 -11.74
C ASP A 92 8.15 -5.56 -11.29
N ILE A 93 8.88 -5.07 -10.28
CA ILE A 93 10.03 -5.78 -9.71
C ILE A 93 9.62 -7.14 -9.11
N LEU A 94 8.49 -7.22 -8.40
CA LEU A 94 8.01 -8.48 -7.82
C LEU A 94 7.60 -9.49 -8.90
N ALA A 95 7.06 -9.03 -10.03
CA ALA A 95 6.72 -9.89 -11.15
C ALA A 95 7.97 -10.52 -11.80
N GLU A 96 9.06 -9.77 -11.85
CA GLU A 96 10.36 -10.23 -12.39
C GLU A 96 11.14 -11.11 -11.40
N ASN A 97 10.98 -10.89 -10.10
CA ASN A 97 11.76 -11.56 -9.05
C ASN A 97 10.93 -12.63 -8.32
N LYS A 98 10.77 -13.80 -8.95
CA LYS A 98 10.09 -14.95 -8.33
C LYS A 98 10.87 -15.44 -7.11
N ILE A 99 10.28 -15.30 -5.93
CA ILE A 99 10.83 -15.81 -4.67
C ILE A 99 10.67 -17.33 -4.61
N ILE A 100 11.79 -18.05 -4.54
CA ILE A 100 11.80 -19.52 -4.43
C ILE A 100 11.84 -19.91 -2.95
N VAL A 101 10.82 -20.66 -2.54
CA VAL A 101 10.67 -21.17 -1.17
C VAL A 101 11.04 -22.65 -1.14
N ASP A 102 11.90 -23.04 -0.18
CA ASP A 102 12.24 -24.44 0.06
C ASP A 102 11.14 -25.11 0.90
N THR A 103 10.63 -26.24 0.43
CA THR A 103 9.59 -27.03 1.10
C THR A 103 10.05 -27.66 2.41
N ALA A 104 11.35 -27.72 2.67
CA ALA A 104 11.90 -28.15 3.96
C ALA A 104 11.73 -27.11 5.07
N MET A 105 11.40 -25.86 4.73
CA MET A 105 11.25 -24.77 5.69
C MET A 105 9.91 -24.84 6.44
N THR A 106 9.91 -24.46 7.71
CA THR A 106 8.67 -24.27 8.48
C THR A 106 7.90 -23.04 7.97
N GLY A 107 6.59 -22.97 8.23
CA GLY A 107 5.78 -21.82 7.82
C GLY A 107 6.29 -20.48 8.35
N GLU A 108 6.91 -20.44 9.53
CA GLU A 108 7.52 -19.23 10.08
C GLU A 108 8.79 -18.83 9.33
N GLN A 109 9.67 -19.80 9.03
CA GLN A 109 10.87 -19.56 8.23
C GLN A 109 10.52 -19.04 6.83
N ILE A 110 9.47 -19.60 6.21
CA ILE A 110 8.97 -19.15 4.91
C ILE A 110 8.52 -17.69 4.98
N LYS A 111 7.74 -17.32 6.01
CA LYS A 111 7.29 -15.94 6.21
C LYS A 111 8.46 -14.97 6.37
N ASN A 112 9.43 -15.31 7.21
CA ASN A 112 10.59 -14.47 7.46
C ASN A 112 11.45 -14.28 6.20
N LYS A 113 11.65 -15.36 5.43
CA LYS A 113 12.37 -15.31 4.15
C LYS A 113 11.64 -14.43 3.13
N LEU A 114 10.33 -14.63 2.95
CA LEU A 114 9.51 -13.82 2.05
C LEU A 114 9.57 -12.34 2.43
N TYR A 115 9.44 -12.02 3.72
CA TYR A 115 9.52 -10.65 4.19
C TYR A 115 10.88 -10.03 3.90
N ALA A 116 11.98 -10.72 4.23
CA ALA A 116 13.34 -10.24 4.00
C ALA A 116 13.64 -10.00 2.50
N GLU A 117 13.22 -10.92 1.63
CA GLU A 117 13.41 -10.76 0.18
C GLU A 117 12.60 -9.59 -0.37
N ARG A 118 11.34 -9.45 0.06
CA ARG A 118 10.48 -8.33 -0.32
C ARG A 118 11.05 -7.00 0.14
N LEU A 119 11.55 -6.94 1.37
CA LEU A 119 12.19 -5.75 1.93
C LEU A 119 13.41 -5.37 1.10
N SER A 120 14.30 -6.33 0.83
CA SER A 120 15.50 -6.11 0.02
C SER A 120 15.19 -5.60 -1.39
N LEU A 121 14.14 -6.11 -2.04
CA LEU A 121 13.70 -5.62 -3.34
C LEU A 121 13.20 -4.17 -3.28
N LEU A 122 12.48 -3.81 -2.22
CA LEU A 122 11.96 -2.45 -2.02
C LEU A 122 13.10 -1.46 -1.70
N GLU A 123 14.08 -1.86 -0.88
CA GLU A 123 15.28 -1.07 -0.61
C GLU A 123 16.07 -0.78 -1.89
N LYS A 124 16.27 -1.81 -2.73
CA LYS A 124 16.94 -1.66 -4.02
C LYS A 124 16.21 -0.70 -4.95
N LEU A 125 14.87 -0.70 -4.91
CA LEU A 125 14.06 0.22 -5.71
C LEU A 125 14.21 1.67 -5.23
N LYS A 126 14.21 1.90 -3.91
CA LYS A 126 14.28 3.26 -3.33
C LYS A 126 15.67 3.90 -3.47
N ASN A 127 16.72 3.10 -3.57
CA ASN A 127 18.11 3.55 -3.73
C ASN A 127 18.56 3.71 -5.20
N ARG A 128 17.64 3.58 -6.17
CA ARG A 128 17.89 3.89 -7.59
C ARG A 128 17.71 5.37 -7.87
#